data_AF-A0AAE8ZR82-F1
#
_entry.id   AF-A0AAE8ZR82-F1
#
_cell.length_a   1.000
_cell.length_b   1.000
_cell.length_c   1.000
_cell.angle_alpha   90.00
_cell.angle_beta   90.00
_cell.angle_gamma   90.00
#
_symmetry.space_group_name_H-M   'P 1'
#
loop_
_entity.id
_entity.type
_entity.pdbx_description
1 polymer ?
#
loop_
_entity_poly.entity_id
_entity_poly.type
_entity_poly.pdbx_seq_one_letter_code
_entity_poly.pdbx_strand_id
1 'polypeptide(L)'
;MTDGPPLMFNRAFFERKENWLKILQLVFGFITFLTNYWCYPNPHFLYCGERYFTSSQVFQLAVFNGFCMFLTISLIIANVAGAYDAFYKTNPYLLERYLVYLQTFLYSVAYITLVVDYENSPYAKAFTIPLISTTFTLLVYVIDALMKCRRKNPIGH
;
A
#
# COMPACT_ATOMS: atom_id res chain seq x y z
N MET A 1 -32.33 -8.13 18.49
CA MET A 1 -31.96 -8.48 17.10
C MET A 1 -31.75 -7.17 16.38
N THR A 2 -30.49 -6.75 16.23
CA THR A 2 -30.15 -5.53 15.50
C THR A 2 -29.86 -5.96 14.06
N ASP A 3 -30.90 -6.01 13.25
CA ASP A 3 -30.77 -6.17 11.81
C ASP A 3 -30.18 -4.87 11.25
N GLY A 4 -28.85 -4.81 11.25
CA GLY A 4 -28.13 -3.81 10.47
C GLY A 4 -28.47 -4.00 8.98
N PRO A 5 -28.37 -2.95 8.16
CA PRO A 5 -28.72 -3.06 6.75
C PRO A 5 -27.84 -4.14 6.09
N PRO A 6 -28.41 -4.94 5.16
CA PRO A 6 -27.71 -6.06 4.56
C PRO A 6 -26.46 -5.59 3.81
N LEU A 7 -25.38 -6.37 3.88
CA LEU A 7 -24.19 -6.16 3.05
C LEU A 7 -24.61 -6.29 1.58
N MET A 8 -24.54 -5.19 0.83
CA MET A 8 -24.91 -5.15 -0.59
C MET A 8 -23.66 -5.01 -1.44
N PHE A 9 -23.57 -5.79 -2.51
CA PHE A 9 -22.48 -5.69 -3.47
C PHE A 9 -22.57 -4.36 -4.23
N ASN A 10 -21.62 -3.46 -3.97
CA ASN A 10 -21.63 -2.11 -4.53
C ASN A 10 -20.92 -2.05 -5.90
N ARG A 11 -21.69 -2.23 -6.98
CA ARG A 11 -21.18 -2.14 -8.37
C ARG A 11 -20.62 -0.75 -8.72
N ALA A 12 -21.11 0.31 -8.07
CA ALA A 12 -20.63 1.69 -8.28
C ALA A 12 -19.22 1.94 -7.71
N PHE A 13 -18.59 0.92 -7.11
CA PHE A 13 -17.17 0.97 -6.75
C PHE A 13 -16.27 1.10 -7.98
N PHE A 14 -16.52 0.37 -9.06
CA PHE A 14 -15.65 0.37 -10.25
C PHE A 14 -15.77 1.62 -11.12
N GLU A 15 -16.89 2.35 -11.00
CA GLU A 15 -17.16 3.55 -11.80
C GLU A 15 -16.52 4.82 -11.21
N ARG A 16 -16.16 4.81 -9.91
CA ARG A 16 -15.57 5.99 -9.26
C ARG A 16 -14.06 6.06 -9.48
N LYS A 17 -13.60 7.19 -10.01
CA LYS A 17 -12.17 7.49 -10.29
C LYS A 17 -11.25 7.34 -9.07
N GLU A 18 -11.75 7.59 -7.85
CA GLU A 18 -11.00 7.41 -6.61
C GLU A 18 -10.67 5.93 -6.32
N ASN A 19 -11.53 5.01 -6.74
CA ASN A 19 -11.33 3.58 -6.53
C ASN A 19 -10.32 2.99 -7.52
N TRP A 20 -10.16 3.59 -8.70
CA TRP A 20 -9.08 3.25 -9.63
C TRP A 20 -7.69 3.49 -9.03
N LEU A 21 -7.54 4.56 -8.24
CA LEU A 21 -6.27 4.86 -7.58
C LEU A 21 -5.93 3.79 -6.53
N LYS A 22 -6.93 3.27 -5.81
CA LYS A 22 -6.75 2.15 -4.85
C LYS A 22 -6.41 0.83 -5.53
N ILE A 23 -7.04 0.52 -6.67
CA ILE A 23 -6.68 -0.65 -7.47
C ILE A 23 -5.23 -0.53 -7.95
N LEU A 24 -4.82 0.67 -8.35
CA LEU A 24 -3.46 0.94 -8.78
C LEU A 24 -2.46 0.83 -7.60
N GLN A 25 -2.81 1.32 -6.40
CA GLN A 25 -2.04 1.06 -5.16
C GLN A 25 -1.87 -0.45 -4.90
N LEU A 26 -2.93 -1.24 -5.09
CA LEU A 26 -2.88 -2.69 -4.93
C LEU A 26 -1.94 -3.34 -5.95
N VAL A 27 -2.05 -2.98 -7.24
CA VAL A 27 -1.20 -3.52 -8.30
C VAL A 27 0.27 -3.20 -8.05
N PHE A 28 0.60 -1.95 -7.73
CA PHE A 28 1.97 -1.56 -7.41
C PHE A 28 2.47 -2.18 -6.10
N GLY A 29 1.60 -2.36 -5.10
CA GLY A 29 1.90 -3.12 -3.88
C GLY A 29 2.27 -4.57 -4.17
N PHE A 30 1.52 -5.24 -5.06
CA PHE A 30 1.82 -6.61 -5.49
C PHE A 30 3.13 -6.69 -6.28
N ILE A 31 3.37 -5.76 -7.21
CA ILE A 31 4.63 -5.69 -7.95
C ILE A 31 5.80 -5.52 -6.98
N THR A 32 5.68 -4.61 -6.01
CA THR A 32 6.72 -4.35 -5.01
C THR A 32 6.95 -5.55 -4.10
N PHE A 33 5.90 -6.28 -3.74
CA PHE A 33 6.05 -7.52 -2.99
C PHE A 33 6.74 -8.61 -3.79
N LEU A 34 6.38 -8.79 -5.06
CA LEU A 34 7.00 -9.77 -5.95
C LEU A 34 8.47 -9.43 -6.25
N THR A 35 8.80 -8.15 -6.47
CA THR A 35 10.19 -7.72 -6.70
C THR A 35 11.05 -7.93 -5.45
N ASN A 36 10.52 -7.63 -4.25
CA ASN A 36 11.21 -7.90 -2.99
C ASN A 36 11.32 -9.40 -2.71
N TYR A 37 10.29 -10.19 -3.01
CA TYR A 37 10.30 -11.64 -2.83
C TYR A 37 11.24 -12.34 -3.83
N TRP A 38 11.31 -11.88 -5.08
CA TRP A 38 12.22 -12.44 -6.08
C TRP A 38 13.68 -12.12 -5.80
N CYS A 39 13.96 -10.98 -5.18
CA CYS A 39 15.30 -10.66 -4.68
C CYS A 39 15.54 -11.11 -3.23
N TYR A 40 14.54 -11.73 -2.58
CA TYR A 40 14.75 -12.49 -1.34
C TYR A 40 15.49 -13.78 -1.69
N PRO A 41 16.44 -14.27 -0.86
CA PRO A 41 17.21 -15.47 -1.16
C PRO A 41 16.31 -16.66 -1.48
N ASN A 42 16.25 -17.04 -2.76
CA ASN A 42 15.45 -18.16 -3.26
C ASN A 42 16.32 -19.02 -4.19
N PRO A 43 16.30 -20.36 -4.06
CA PRO A 43 17.05 -21.26 -4.94
C PRO A 43 16.76 -21.09 -6.44
N HIS A 44 15.64 -20.47 -6.83
CA HIS A 44 15.21 -20.36 -8.23
C HIS A 44 15.84 -19.20 -9.03
N PHE A 45 16.32 -18.13 -8.38
CA PHE A 45 16.80 -16.93 -9.07
C PHE A 45 18.23 -16.56 -8.63
N LEU A 46 19.23 -17.16 -9.30
CA LEU A 46 20.65 -16.93 -9.04
C LEU A 46 21.19 -15.55 -9.51
N TYR A 47 20.40 -14.79 -10.28
CA TYR A 47 20.84 -13.52 -10.89
C TYR A 47 20.58 -12.27 -10.03
N CYS A 48 19.75 -12.34 -8.98
CA CYS A 48 19.80 -11.33 -7.91
C CYS A 48 21.01 -11.72 -7.04
N GLY A 49 22.19 -11.35 -7.56
CA GLY A 49 23.39 -12.19 -7.58
C GLY A 49 24.11 -12.43 -6.26
N GLU A 50 23.62 -11.95 -5.13
CA GLU A 50 24.24 -12.23 -3.84
C GLU A 50 23.19 -12.25 -2.73
N ARG A 51 23.13 -13.35 -1.99
CA ARG A 51 22.13 -13.62 -0.95
C ARG A 51 22.35 -12.70 0.25
N TYR A 52 21.78 -11.51 0.22
CA TYR A 52 21.77 -10.62 1.37
C TYR A 52 20.61 -10.98 2.30
N PHE A 53 20.93 -11.58 3.45
CA PHE A 53 20.04 -11.63 4.60
C PHE A 53 20.13 -10.29 5.34
N THR A 54 19.65 -9.20 4.75
CA THR A 54 19.48 -7.97 5.54
C THR A 54 18.14 -8.04 6.25
N SER A 55 18.16 -7.87 7.57
CA SER A 55 16.94 -7.73 8.38
C SER A 55 16.01 -6.64 7.85
N SER A 56 16.57 -5.63 7.16
CA SER A 56 15.85 -4.57 6.47
C SER A 56 14.94 -5.08 5.34
N GLN A 57 15.38 -6.03 4.51
CA GLN A 57 14.56 -6.60 3.44
C GLN A 57 13.38 -7.42 3.98
N VAL A 58 13.61 -8.24 5.02
CA VAL A 58 12.55 -9.00 5.68
C VAL A 58 11.53 -8.06 6.32
N PHE A 59 12.02 -7.01 6.99
CA PHE A 59 11.19 -5.99 7.60
C PHE A 59 10.35 -5.25 6.54
N GLN A 60 10.93 -4.92 5.39
CA GLN A 60 10.19 -4.31 4.28
C GLN A 60 9.16 -5.24 3.63
N LEU A 61 9.49 -6.52 3.45
CA LEU A 61 8.57 -7.50 2.89
C LEU A 61 7.37 -7.73 3.81
N ALA A 62 7.63 -8.03 5.09
CA ALA A 62 6.59 -8.41 6.04
C ALA A 62 5.83 -7.20 6.61
N VAL A 63 6.54 -6.18 7.07
CA VAL A 63 5.95 -5.06 7.80
C VAL A 63 5.45 -3.98 6.87
N PHE A 64 6.21 -3.60 5.84
CA PHE A 64 5.76 -2.52 4.95
C PHE A 64 4.85 -3.03 3.84
N ASN A 65 5.26 -4.02 3.04
CA ASN A 65 4.41 -4.50 1.94
C ASN A 65 3.26 -5.40 2.42
N GLY A 66 3.52 -6.34 3.32
CA GLY A 66 2.50 -7.27 3.83
C GLY A 66 1.37 -6.57 4.58
N PHE A 67 1.70 -5.78 5.60
CA PHE A 67 0.71 -5.02 6.38
C PHE A 67 -0.04 -4.01 5.52
N CYS A 68 0.66 -3.26 4.64
CA CYS A 68 -0.01 -2.27 3.81
C CYS A 68 -0.96 -2.94 2.79
N MET A 69 -0.53 -4.00 2.11
CA MET A 69 -1.44 -4.73 1.21
C MET A 69 -2.64 -5.31 1.96
N PHE A 70 -2.45 -5.88 3.15
CA PHE A 70 -3.56 -6.39 3.94
C PHE A 70 -4.60 -5.31 4.27
N LEU A 71 -4.15 -4.13 4.70
CA LEU A 71 -5.05 -3.01 4.98
C LEU A 71 -5.76 -2.51 3.72
N THR A 72 -5.05 -2.39 2.59
CA THR A 72 -5.63 -1.94 1.33
C THR A 72 -6.66 -2.94 0.79
N ILE A 73 -6.38 -4.25 0.88
CA ILE A 73 -7.32 -5.32 0.53
C ILE A 73 -8.56 -5.26 1.42
N SER A 74 -8.37 -5.15 2.74
CA SER A 74 -9.48 -5.07 3.70
C SER A 74 -10.39 -3.87 3.40
N LEU A 75 -9.79 -2.74 3.01
CA LEU A 75 -10.52 -1.52 2.65
C LEU A 75 -11.30 -1.64 1.33
N ILE A 76 -10.74 -2.35 0.35
CA ILE A 76 -11.43 -2.66 -0.91
C ILE A 76 -12.60 -3.60 -0.65
N ILE A 77 -12.39 -4.66 0.13
CA ILE A 77 -13.46 -5.62 0.49
C ILE A 77 -14.58 -4.91 1.26
N ALA A 78 -14.24 -4.07 2.24
CA ALA A 78 -15.22 -3.30 3.01
C ALA A 78 -16.03 -2.34 2.11
N ASN A 79 -15.40 -1.72 1.12
CA ASN A 79 -16.08 -0.89 0.12
C ASN A 79 -17.00 -1.69 -0.80
N VAL A 80 -16.52 -2.83 -1.30
CA VAL A 80 -17.26 -3.70 -2.23
C VAL A 80 -18.46 -4.36 -1.55
N ALA A 81 -18.31 -4.76 -0.29
CA ALA A 81 -19.37 -5.39 0.50
C ALA A 81 -20.41 -4.39 1.05
N GLY A 82 -20.24 -3.08 0.81
CA GLY A 82 -21.13 -2.06 1.34
C GLY A 82 -21.06 -1.92 2.86
N ALA A 83 -19.99 -2.41 3.50
CA ALA A 83 -19.85 -2.40 4.96
C ALA A 83 -19.87 -0.98 5.53
N TYR A 84 -19.42 0.01 4.75
CA TYR A 84 -19.48 1.42 5.13
C TYR A 84 -20.89 1.97 5.27
N ASP A 85 -21.87 1.40 4.56
CA ASP A 85 -23.28 1.75 4.70
C ASP A 85 -23.92 1.03 5.91
N ALA A 86 -23.31 -0.06 6.40
CA ALA A 86 -23.76 -0.79 7.58
C ALA A 86 -23.21 -0.24 8.91
N PHE A 87 -22.03 0.37 8.91
CA PHE A 87 -21.39 0.91 10.12
C PHE A 87 -21.52 2.44 10.22
N TYR A 88 -22.73 2.95 10.47
CA TYR A 88 -23.01 4.38 10.65
C TYR A 88 -22.25 5.06 11.82
N LYS A 89 -21.68 4.29 12.75
CA LYS A 89 -20.94 4.83 13.91
C LYS A 89 -19.54 5.35 13.58
N THR A 90 -18.94 4.89 12.48
CA THR A 90 -17.58 5.26 12.08
C THR A 90 -17.62 5.98 10.74
N ASN A 91 -17.13 7.21 10.68
CA ASN A 91 -17.08 7.95 9.41
C ASN A 91 -16.04 7.29 8.47
N PRO A 92 -16.49 6.59 7.42
CA PRO A 92 -15.64 5.72 6.61
C PRO A 92 -14.58 6.50 5.83
N TYR A 93 -14.92 7.73 5.45
CA TYR A 93 -14.02 8.64 4.74
C TYR A 93 -12.86 9.12 5.61
N LEU A 94 -13.09 9.31 6.91
CA LEU A 94 -12.04 9.66 7.88
C LEU A 94 -11.09 8.48 8.08
N LEU A 95 -11.63 7.28 8.29
CA LEU A 95 -10.83 6.07 8.46
C LEU A 95 -9.93 5.82 7.24
N GLU A 96 -10.49 5.90 6.03
CA GLU A 96 -9.73 5.76 4.79
C GLU A 96 -8.62 6.81 4.66
N ARG A 97 -8.92 8.06 5.05
CA ARG A 97 -7.93 9.14 5.01
C ARG A 97 -6.76 8.87 5.96
N TYR A 98 -7.03 8.44 7.19
CA TYR A 98 -5.98 8.09 8.15
C TYR A 98 -5.16 6.89 7.68
N LEU A 99 -5.79 5.87 7.09
CA LEU A 99 -5.10 4.71 6.55
C LEU A 99 -4.14 5.09 5.42
N VAL A 100 -4.54 5.98 4.52
CA VAL A 100 -3.66 6.46 3.44
C VAL A 100 -2.49 7.29 3.98
N TYR A 101 -2.71 8.11 5.01
CA TYR A 101 -1.59 8.82 5.65
C TYR A 101 -0.62 7.87 6.34
N LEU A 102 -1.14 6.88 7.07
CA LEU A 102 -0.31 5.84 7.69
C LEU A 102 0.51 5.08 6.64
N GLN A 103 -0.12 4.65 5.54
CA GLN A 103 0.57 3.97 4.44
C GLN A 103 1.63 4.83 3.78
N THR A 104 1.34 6.11 3.54
CA THR A 104 2.30 7.03 2.94
C THR A 104 3.53 7.20 3.85
N PHE A 105 3.31 7.29 5.16
CA PHE A 105 4.40 7.33 6.15
C PHE A 105 5.21 6.04 6.19
N LEU A 106 4.54 4.88 6.18
CA LEU A 106 5.21 3.58 6.18
C LEU A 106 6.06 3.38 4.92
N TYR A 107 5.54 3.72 3.74
CA TYR A 107 6.27 3.64 2.49
C TYR A 107 7.41 4.67 2.38
N SER A 108 7.30 5.84 3.01
CA SER A 108 8.41 6.81 3.04
C SER A 108 9.56 6.33 3.92
N VAL A 109 9.26 5.74 5.09
CA VAL A 109 10.26 5.09 5.94
C VAL A 109 10.92 3.94 5.18
N ALA A 110 10.14 3.08 4.51
CA ALA A 110 10.67 1.98 3.70
C ALA A 110 11.61 2.49 2.60
N TYR A 111 11.22 3.55 1.89
CA TYR A 111 12.06 4.18 0.86
C TYR A 111 13.39 4.68 1.42
N ILE A 112 13.37 5.41 2.55
CA ILE A 112 14.61 5.90 3.18
C ILE A 112 15.52 4.73 3.56
N THR A 113 14.98 3.67 4.16
CA THR A 113 15.79 2.49 4.51
C THR A 113 16.41 1.81 3.29
N LEU A 114 15.70 1.73 2.16
CA LEU A 114 16.25 1.20 0.91
C LEU A 114 17.34 2.08 0.32
N VAL A 115 17.22 3.41 0.42
CA VAL A 115 18.27 4.33 -0.03
C VAL A 115 19.54 4.15 0.80
N VAL A 116 19.40 4.05 2.13
CA VAL A 116 20.53 3.80 3.04
C VAL A 116 21.21 2.46 2.72
N ASP A 117 20.43 1.40 2.47
CA ASP A 117 20.97 0.10 2.08
C ASP A 117 21.64 0.13 0.69
N TYR A 118 21.10 0.91 -0.24
CA TYR A 118 21.66 1.11 -1.57
C TYR A 118 23.02 1.82 -1.53
N GLU A 119 23.18 2.86 -0.70
CA GLU A 119 24.44 3.61 -0.58
C GLU A 119 25.52 2.86 0.21
N ASN A 120 25.14 2.11 1.24
CA ASN A 120 26.10 1.44 2.13
C ASN A 120 26.52 0.04 1.64
N SER A 121 25.80 -0.57 0.70
CA SER A 121 26.12 -1.91 0.22
C SER A 121 26.99 -1.88 -1.04
N PRO A 122 27.99 -2.78 -1.16
CA PRO A 122 28.72 -3.01 -2.42
C PRO A 122 27.82 -3.52 -3.57
N TYR A 123 26.56 -3.84 -3.25
CA TYR A 123 25.60 -4.56 -4.09
C TYR A 123 24.39 -3.69 -4.44
N ALA A 124 24.63 -2.39 -4.61
CA ALA A 124 23.65 -1.39 -5.03
C ALA A 124 22.75 -1.86 -6.19
N LYS A 125 23.27 -2.67 -7.12
CA LYS A 125 22.52 -3.24 -8.25
C LYS A 125 21.35 -4.13 -7.83
N ALA A 126 21.46 -4.90 -6.75
CA ALA A 126 20.39 -5.76 -6.26
C ALA A 126 19.23 -4.96 -5.65
N PHE A 127 19.55 -3.85 -4.99
CA PHE A 127 18.56 -2.95 -4.39
C PHE A 127 17.89 -2.01 -5.40
N THR A 128 18.40 -1.93 -6.64
CA THR A 128 17.88 -0.99 -7.65
C THR A 128 16.43 -1.33 -8.04
N ILE A 129 16.10 -2.61 -8.22
CA ILE A 129 14.74 -3.03 -8.61
C ILE A 129 13.72 -2.79 -7.47
N PRO A 130 13.99 -3.22 -6.22
CA PRO A 130 13.15 -2.85 -5.07
C PRO A 130 12.98 -1.33 -4.91
N LEU A 131 14.05 -0.55 -5.07
CA LEU A 131 14.02 0.91 -4.97
C LEU A 131 13.11 1.56 -6.04
N ILE A 132 13.19 1.09 -7.29
CA ILE A 132 12.31 1.56 -8.35
C ILE A 132 10.85 1.19 -8.06
N SER A 133 10.57 -0.05 -7.64
CA SER A 133 9.19 -0.46 -7.35
C SER A 133 8.58 0.29 -6.15
N THR A 134 9.37 0.53 -5.10
CA THR A 134 8.93 1.28 -3.92
C THR A 134 8.73 2.75 -4.20
N THR A 135 9.54 3.37 -5.08
CA THR A 135 9.31 4.76 -5.50
C THR A 135 7.99 4.92 -6.26
N PHE A 136 7.68 4.04 -7.20
CA PHE A 136 6.37 4.07 -7.89
C PHE A 136 5.22 3.89 -6.91
N THR A 137 5.31 2.93 -5.98
CA THR A 137 4.28 2.70 -4.97
C THR A 137 4.09 3.91 -4.06
N LEU A 138 5.20 4.49 -3.58
CA LEU A 138 5.17 5.71 -2.77
C LEU A 138 4.54 6.88 -3.52
N LEU A 139 4.86 7.09 -4.80
CA LEU A 139 4.28 8.15 -5.62
C LEU A 139 2.75 8.03 -5.70
N VAL A 140 2.22 6.82 -5.88
CA VAL A 140 0.78 6.59 -5.93
C VAL A 140 0.12 6.95 -4.58
N TYR A 141 0.72 6.56 -3.46
CA TYR A 141 0.22 6.92 -2.13
C TYR A 141 0.32 8.41 -1.84
N VAL A 142 1.41 9.07 -2.26
CA VAL A 142 1.58 10.53 -2.15
C VAL A 142 0.53 11.26 -2.99
N ILE A 143 0.25 10.82 -4.22
CA ILE A 143 -0.80 11.40 -5.06
C ILE A 143 -2.17 11.27 -4.38
N ASP A 144 -2.50 10.10 -3.83
CA ASP A 144 -3.76 9.90 -3.10
C ASP A 144 -3.84 10.79 -1.85
N ALA A 145 -2.77 10.86 -1.07
CA ALA A 145 -2.67 11.73 0.09
C ALA A 145 -2.83 13.21 -0.28
N LEU A 146 -2.22 13.67 -1.39
CA LEU A 146 -2.35 15.04 -1.90
C LEU A 146 -3.76 15.34 -2.39
N MET A 147 -4.41 14.40 -3.10
CA MET A 147 -5.80 14.55 -3.53
C MET A 147 -6.74 14.67 -2.32
N LYS A 148 -6.53 13.85 -1.28
CA LYS A 148 -7.28 13.90 -0.02
C LYS A 148 -6.99 15.16 0.79
N CYS A 149 -5.76 15.68 0.76
CA CYS A 149 -5.39 16.97 1.36
C CYS A 149 -6.01 18.16 0.63
N ARG A 150 -6.02 18.16 -0.71
CA ARG A 150 -6.60 19.23 -1.54
C ARG A 150 -8.11 19.30 -1.36
N ARG A 151 -8.77 18.18 -1.02
CA ARG A 151 -10.18 18.12 -0.61
C ARG A 151 -10.41 18.70 0.80
N LYS A 152 -9.80 19.84 1.12
CA LYS A 152 -10.19 20.67 2.27
C LYS A 152 -11.56 21.30 1.96
N ASN A 153 -12.62 20.54 2.25
CA ASN A 153 -13.86 20.95 2.92
C ASN A 153 -14.91 19.84 2.84
N PRO A 154 -15.07 19.06 3.93
CA PRO A 154 -16.40 18.58 4.31
C PRO A 154 -16.86 19.13 5.67
N ILE A 155 -16.09 20.06 6.28
CA ILE A 155 -16.41 20.72 7.57
C ILE A 155 -16.57 22.24 7.40
N GLY A 156 -16.61 22.73 6.16
CA GLY A 156 -17.03 24.10 5.88
C GLY A 156 -18.53 24.09 5.61
N HIS A 157 -19.29 24.76 6.48
CA HIS A 157 -20.65 25.23 6.21
C HIS A 157 -20.80 25.81 4.79
#